data_AF-A0A522QIU0-F1
#
_entry.id   AF-A0A522QIU0-F1
#
_cell.length_a   1.000
_cell.length_b   1.000
_cell.length_c   1.000
_cell.angle_alpha   90.00
_cell.angle_beta   90.00
_cell.angle_gamma   90.00
#
_symmetry.space_group_name_H-M   'P 1'
#
loop_
_entity.id
_entity.type
_entity.pdbx_description
1 polymer ?
#
loop_
_entity_poly.entity_id
_entity_poly.type
_entity_poly.pdbx_seq_one_letter_code
_entity_poly.pdbx_strand_id
1 'polypeptide(L)'
;MSDSAVAPLMLALGAATSSLLYLEEHEAELRDSFGPAVAAMDQADRAYRDAIEETLAPEASRAMLAMMAAFRERVHEIREQTRNAIGDIYRRYDRCYRWLDPLDLNVPPAQGFSPADATRVATIGGSAREKVDALRVHMSEAVARRLPPSHITALIAAKRRRHEAFVNALKRALESALAAQPAVTAAEIDKTAHQLAQLAEGWY
;
A
#
# COMPACT_ATOMS: atom_id res chain seq x y z
N MET A 1 -9.69 8.14 24.05
CA MET A 1 -9.46 6.76 23.55
C MET A 1 -8.17 6.82 22.76
N SER A 2 -7.15 6.02 23.10
CA SER A 2 -5.85 6.10 22.44
C SER A 2 -5.96 5.60 21.00
N ASP A 3 -5.40 6.35 20.05
CA ASP A 3 -5.26 6.01 18.62
C ASP A 3 -4.46 4.71 18.33
N SER A 4 -4.15 3.89 19.35
CA SER A 4 -3.23 2.76 19.26
C SER A 4 -3.84 1.43 18.79
N ALA A 5 -5.10 1.43 18.35
CA ALA A 5 -5.81 0.20 17.93
C ALA A 5 -6.18 0.16 16.43
N VAL A 6 -5.93 1.25 15.68
CA VAL A 6 -6.22 1.27 14.24
C VAL A 6 -5.06 0.64 13.46
N ALA A 7 -5.37 -0.32 12.60
CA ALA A 7 -4.36 -0.98 11.76
C ALA A 7 -3.64 0.07 10.89
N PRO A 8 -2.29 0.08 10.81
CA PRO A 8 -1.52 1.05 10.03
C PRO A 8 -1.95 1.19 8.57
N LEU A 9 -2.45 0.11 7.95
CA LEU A 9 -2.98 0.14 6.59
C LEU A 9 -4.27 0.96 6.49
N MET A 10 -5.18 0.91 7.47
CA MET A 10 -6.40 1.72 7.44
C MET A 10 -6.08 3.22 7.50
N LEU A 11 -5.09 3.60 8.31
CA LEU A 11 -4.59 4.97 8.40
C LEU A 11 -4.05 5.44 7.04
N ALA A 12 -3.21 4.63 6.39
CA ALA A 12 -2.66 4.93 5.08
C ALA A 12 -3.75 5.05 4.00
N LEU A 13 -4.75 4.17 4.01
CA LEU A 13 -5.86 4.20 3.06
C LEU A 13 -6.75 5.43 3.25
N GLY A 14 -7.11 5.77 4.49
CA GLY A 14 -7.91 6.96 4.80
C GLY A 14 -7.22 8.24 4.34
N ALA A 15 -5.94 8.39 4.70
CA ALA A 15 -5.10 9.49 4.26
C ALA A 15 -4.99 9.61 2.73
N ALA A 16 -4.62 8.52 2.05
CA ALA A 16 -4.47 8.51 0.60
C ALA A 16 -5.78 8.84 -0.11
N THR A 17 -6.91 8.29 0.37
CA THR A 17 -8.24 8.59 -0.18
C THR A 17 -8.60 10.06 -0.02
N SER A 18 -8.42 10.61 1.19
CA SER A 18 -8.74 12.00 1.47
C SER A 18 -7.94 12.96 0.57
N SER A 19 -6.66 12.66 0.32
CA SER A 19 -5.82 13.45 -0.56
C SER A 19 -6.17 13.29 -2.04
N LEU A 20 -6.49 12.07 -2.49
CA LEU A 20 -6.84 11.79 -3.90
C LEU A 20 -8.17 12.43 -4.32
N LEU A 21 -9.09 12.56 -3.37
CA LEU A 21 -10.45 13.06 -3.60
C LEU A 21 -10.69 14.47 -3.04
N TYR A 22 -9.69 15.10 -2.43
CA TYR A 22 -9.80 16.42 -1.78
C TYR A 22 -10.90 16.45 -0.70
N LEU A 23 -10.86 15.47 0.20
CA LEU A 23 -11.81 15.24 1.30
C LEU A 23 -11.08 15.16 2.65
N GLU A 24 -10.09 16.03 2.88
CA GLU A 24 -9.24 16.01 4.08
C GLU A 24 -10.05 16.13 5.38
N GLU A 25 -11.17 16.86 5.39
CA GLU A 25 -12.06 16.97 6.55
C GLU A 25 -12.77 15.65 6.92
N HIS A 26 -12.82 14.69 5.99
CA HIS A 26 -13.47 13.38 6.16
C HIS A 26 -12.47 12.23 6.37
N GLU A 27 -11.17 12.50 6.56
CA GLU A 27 -10.11 11.48 6.65
C GLU A 27 -10.41 10.39 7.71
N ALA A 28 -10.90 10.78 8.88
CA ALA A 28 -11.21 9.85 9.97
C ALA A 28 -12.38 8.92 9.64
N GLU A 29 -13.44 9.45 8.99
CA GLU A 29 -14.61 8.68 8.57
C GLU A 29 -14.22 7.68 7.47
N LEU A 30 -13.41 8.14 6.50
CA LEU A 30 -12.86 7.31 5.44
C LEU A 30 -11.99 6.18 6.01
N ARG A 31 -11.06 6.50 6.92
CA ARG A 31 -10.22 5.52 7.61
C ARG A 31 -11.06 4.42 8.27
N ASP A 32 -12.08 4.80 9.03
CA ASP A 32 -12.89 3.85 9.80
C ASP A 32 -13.75 2.96 8.87
N SER A 33 -14.12 3.46 7.70
CA SER A 33 -14.86 2.69 6.68
C SER A 33 -14.04 1.55 6.04
N PHE A 34 -12.70 1.60 6.10
CA PHE A 34 -11.84 0.62 5.43
C PHE A 34 -11.66 -0.71 6.19
N GLY A 35 -12.14 -0.83 7.43
CA GLY A 35 -11.98 -2.05 8.23
C GLY A 35 -12.43 -3.34 7.50
N PRO A 36 -13.65 -3.41 6.95
CA PRO A 36 -14.11 -4.54 6.16
C PRO A 36 -13.27 -4.81 4.89
N ALA A 37 -12.78 -3.76 4.22
CA ALA A 37 -11.94 -3.91 3.05
C ALA A 37 -10.58 -4.53 3.41
N VAL A 38 -9.95 -4.09 4.51
CA VAL A 38 -8.71 -4.68 5.02
C VAL A 38 -8.89 -6.16 5.36
N ALA A 39 -9.98 -6.54 6.02
CA ALA A 39 -10.26 -7.95 6.31
C ALA A 39 -10.43 -8.79 5.03
N ALA A 40 -11.07 -8.24 4.00
CA ALA A 40 -11.21 -8.91 2.70
C ALA A 40 -9.86 -9.04 1.96
N MET A 41 -9.00 -8.02 2.06
CA MET A 41 -7.64 -8.08 1.53
C MET A 41 -6.78 -9.13 2.25
N ASP A 42 -6.89 -9.24 3.58
CA ASP A 42 -6.23 -10.31 4.35
C ASP A 42 -6.66 -11.70 3.87
N GLN A 43 -7.95 -11.88 3.57
CA GLN A 43 -8.46 -13.13 3.03
C GLN A 43 -7.94 -13.42 1.63
N ALA A 44 -7.89 -12.41 0.76
CA ALA A 44 -7.35 -12.55 -0.59
C ALA A 44 -5.84 -12.85 -0.59
N ASP A 45 -5.08 -12.28 0.35
CA ASP A 45 -3.67 -12.61 0.52
C ASP A 45 -3.46 -14.04 1.05
N ARG A 46 -4.28 -14.49 2.01
CA ARG A 46 -4.27 -15.90 2.43
C ARG A 46 -4.53 -16.85 1.25
N ALA A 47 -5.58 -16.60 0.47
CA ALA A 47 -5.88 -17.40 -0.71
C ALA A 47 -4.75 -17.40 -1.76
N TYR A 48 -3.98 -16.31 -1.87
CA TYR A 48 -2.80 -16.26 -2.72
C TYR A 48 -1.66 -17.14 -2.18
N ARG A 49 -1.45 -17.16 -0.86
CA ARG A 49 -0.46 -18.04 -0.22
C ARG A 49 -0.85 -19.51 -0.39
N ASP A 50 -2.12 -19.84 -0.21
CA ASP A 50 -2.64 -21.19 -0.44
C ASP A 50 -2.40 -21.61 -1.90
N ALA A 51 -2.67 -20.72 -2.87
CA ALA A 51 -2.39 -20.98 -4.27
C ALA A 51 -0.89 -21.21 -4.57
N ILE A 52 0.02 -20.55 -3.83
CA ILE A 52 1.47 -20.83 -3.93
C ILE A 52 1.78 -22.25 -3.45
N GLU A 53 1.20 -22.65 -2.32
CA GLU A 53 1.42 -23.97 -1.73
C GLU A 53 0.82 -25.10 -2.57
N GLU A 54 -0.31 -24.86 -3.23
CA GLU A 54 -0.94 -25.81 -4.17
C GLU A 54 -0.16 -25.93 -5.49
N THR A 55 0.43 -24.83 -5.97
CA THR A 55 1.12 -24.79 -7.27
C THR A 55 2.53 -25.36 -7.19
N LEU A 56 3.21 -25.22 -6.05
CA LEU A 56 4.64 -25.52 -5.91
C LEU A 56 4.87 -26.72 -4.99
N ALA A 57 5.97 -27.45 -5.24
CA ALA A 57 6.43 -28.47 -4.30
C ALA A 57 6.72 -27.84 -2.91
N PRO A 58 6.56 -28.57 -1.79
CA PRO A 58 6.65 -28.02 -0.43
C PRO A 58 7.95 -27.28 -0.09
N GLU A 59 9.07 -27.63 -0.73
CA GLU A 59 10.33 -26.90 -0.55
C GLU A 59 10.32 -25.56 -1.29
N ALA A 60 9.86 -25.56 -2.54
CA ALA A 60 9.78 -24.36 -3.38
C ALA A 60 8.73 -23.37 -2.85
N SER A 61 7.58 -23.85 -2.36
CA SER A 61 6.57 -23.00 -1.72
C SER A 61 7.12 -22.33 -0.46
N ARG A 62 7.74 -23.09 0.45
CA ARG A 62 8.38 -22.54 1.66
C ARG A 62 9.46 -21.51 1.33
N ALA A 63 10.32 -21.78 0.35
CA ALA A 63 11.33 -20.82 -0.09
C ALA A 63 10.70 -19.55 -0.66
N MET A 64 9.65 -19.67 -1.47
CA MET A 64 8.95 -18.51 -2.05
C MET A 64 8.26 -17.67 -0.97
N LEU A 65 7.52 -18.30 -0.05
CA LEU A 65 6.86 -17.61 1.06
C LEU A 65 7.86 -16.93 2.00
N ALA A 66 9.01 -17.56 2.26
CA ALA A 66 10.10 -16.96 3.03
C ALA A 66 10.70 -15.74 2.31
N MET A 67 10.93 -15.82 0.99
CA MET A 67 11.39 -14.66 0.21
C MET A 67 10.38 -13.50 0.24
N MET A 68 9.08 -13.79 0.14
CA MET A 68 8.03 -12.76 0.25
C MET A 68 7.99 -12.13 1.66
N ALA A 69 8.16 -12.94 2.71
CA ALA A 69 8.24 -12.43 4.08
C ALA A 69 9.46 -11.52 4.29
N ALA A 70 10.64 -11.93 3.82
CA ALA A 70 11.85 -11.10 3.89
C ALA A 70 11.73 -9.81 3.07
N PHE A 71 11.08 -9.88 1.90
CA PHE A 71 10.77 -8.68 1.10
C PHE A 71 9.89 -7.71 1.89
N ARG A 72 8.78 -8.18 2.49
CA ARG A 72 7.89 -7.35 3.31
C ARG A 72 8.63 -6.69 4.48
N GLU A 73 9.42 -7.45 5.22
CA GLU A 73 10.21 -6.95 6.34
C GLU A 73 11.14 -5.82 5.88
N ARG A 74 11.85 -6.03 4.76
CA ARG A 74 12.76 -5.03 4.22
C ARG A 74 12.03 -3.77 3.72
N VAL A 75 10.86 -3.91 3.10
CA VAL A 75 10.03 -2.77 2.70
C VAL A 75 9.54 -2.00 3.93
N HIS A 76 9.14 -2.71 4.99
CA HIS A 76 8.74 -2.08 6.25
C HIS A 76 9.90 -1.29 6.88
N GLU A 77 11.12 -1.84 6.91
CA GLU A 77 12.30 -1.11 7.35
C GLU A 77 12.56 0.16 6.54
N ILE A 78 12.46 0.07 5.20
CA ILE A 78 12.60 1.25 4.32
C ILE A 78 11.53 2.29 4.67
N ARG A 79 10.28 1.87 4.86
CA ARG A 79 9.20 2.78 5.28
C ARG A 79 9.49 3.47 6.61
N GLU A 80 9.90 2.73 7.63
CA GLU A 80 10.23 3.30 8.94
C GLU A 80 11.40 4.30 8.84
N GLN A 81 12.48 3.93 8.14
CA GLN A 81 13.63 4.82 7.92
C GLN A 81 13.21 6.10 7.19
N THR A 82 12.37 5.97 6.16
CA THR A 82 11.92 7.10 5.34
C THR A 82 10.94 7.99 6.11
N ARG A 83 10.03 7.39 6.91
CA ARG A 83 9.14 8.13 7.83
C ARG A 83 9.92 8.96 8.83
N ASN A 84 10.96 8.39 9.44
CA ASN A 84 11.79 9.13 10.39
C ASN A 84 12.51 10.30 9.71
N ALA A 85 13.14 10.07 8.55
CA ALA A 85 13.85 11.11 7.82
C ALA A 85 12.93 12.26 7.34
N ILE A 86 11.73 11.94 6.88
CA ILE A 86 10.74 12.93 6.44
C ILE A 86 10.08 13.61 7.66
N GLY A 87 9.80 12.86 8.72
CA GLY A 87 9.18 13.35 9.95
C GLY A 87 10.00 14.44 10.63
N ASP A 88 11.34 14.36 10.58
CA ASP A 88 12.24 15.41 11.07
C ASP A 88 12.02 16.75 10.36
N ILE A 89 11.71 16.71 9.05
CA ILE A 89 11.43 17.90 8.26
C ILE A 89 10.07 18.48 8.66
N TYR A 90 9.02 17.65 8.72
CA TYR A 90 7.67 18.10 9.10
C TYR A 90 7.60 18.67 10.52
N ARG A 91 8.33 18.09 11.48
CA ARG A 91 8.37 18.59 12.86
C ARG A 91 8.91 20.01 12.97
N ARG A 92 9.77 20.46 12.06
CA ARG A 92 10.26 21.86 12.03
C ARG A 92 9.18 22.87 11.66
N TYR A 93 8.06 22.41 11.11
CA TYR A 93 6.90 23.21 10.73
C TYR A 93 5.68 22.89 11.61
N ASP A 94 5.90 22.33 12.81
CA ASP A 94 4.85 21.90 13.76
C ASP A 94 3.83 20.93 13.17
N ARG A 95 4.28 20.09 12.21
CA ARG A 95 3.45 19.05 11.58
C ARG A 95 3.92 17.66 11.96
N CYS A 96 2.98 16.74 12.13
CA CYS A 96 3.26 15.35 12.49
C CYS A 96 2.38 14.39 11.68
N TYR A 97 2.95 13.79 10.64
CA TYR A 97 2.26 12.82 9.77
C TYR A 97 2.73 11.39 10.07
N ARG A 98 2.41 10.87 11.26
CA ARG A 98 2.81 9.51 11.68
C ARG A 98 2.17 8.40 10.84
N TRP A 99 1.05 8.70 10.20
CA TRP A 99 0.29 7.79 9.34
C TRP A 99 0.74 7.79 7.88
N LEU A 100 1.63 8.71 7.48
CA LEU A 100 2.07 8.83 6.10
C LEU A 100 2.79 7.57 5.64
N ASP A 101 2.33 6.93 4.57
CA ASP A 101 3.16 5.98 3.83
C ASP A 101 4.17 6.79 2.99
N PRO A 102 5.46 6.76 3.33
CA PRO A 102 6.45 7.59 2.66
C PRO A 102 6.78 7.09 1.23
N LEU A 103 6.22 5.95 0.85
CA LEU A 103 6.27 5.43 -0.51
C LEU A 103 5.12 5.94 -1.38
N ASP A 104 4.08 6.55 -0.79
CA ASP A 104 2.99 7.16 -1.54
C ASP A 104 3.52 8.32 -2.42
N LEU A 105 2.96 8.44 -3.62
CA LEU A 105 3.21 9.54 -4.54
C LEU A 105 2.54 10.84 -4.06
N ASN A 106 1.47 10.72 -3.27
CA ASN A 106 0.77 11.84 -2.66
C ASN A 106 1.50 12.28 -1.38
N VAL A 107 2.48 13.16 -1.55
CA VAL A 107 3.19 13.80 -0.43
C VAL A 107 2.20 14.77 0.25
N PRO A 108 2.15 14.83 1.61
CA PRO A 108 1.30 15.79 2.30
C PRO A 108 1.56 17.22 1.82
N PRO A 109 0.55 18.12 1.87
CA PRO A 109 0.67 19.47 1.35
C PRO A 109 1.94 20.18 1.84
N ALA A 110 2.80 20.58 0.88
CA ALA A 110 4.02 21.33 1.15
C ALA A 110 3.76 22.84 1.40
N GLN A 111 2.50 23.23 1.59
CA GLN A 111 2.13 24.63 1.80
C GLN A 111 2.81 25.15 3.07
N GLY A 112 3.58 26.24 2.97
CA GLY A 112 4.39 26.77 4.07
C GLY A 112 5.77 26.13 4.25
N PHE A 113 6.13 25.11 3.46
CA PHE A 113 7.51 24.62 3.41
C PHE A 113 8.40 25.57 2.63
N SER A 114 9.67 25.64 3.02
CA SER A 114 10.68 26.19 2.12
C SER A 114 10.77 25.32 0.84
N PRO A 115 11.02 25.91 -0.34
CA PRO A 115 11.22 25.12 -1.57
C PRO A 115 12.29 24.02 -1.40
N ALA A 116 13.36 24.30 -0.65
CA ALA A 116 14.42 23.35 -0.37
C ALA A 116 13.94 22.14 0.45
N ASP A 117 13.06 22.34 1.43
CA ASP A 117 12.51 21.25 2.24
C ASP A 117 11.46 20.44 1.47
N ALA A 118 10.65 21.10 0.65
CA ALA A 118 9.73 20.41 -0.26
C ALA A 118 10.50 19.49 -1.23
N THR A 119 11.58 20.00 -1.85
CA THR A 119 12.48 19.18 -2.69
C THR A 119 13.09 18.04 -1.90
N ARG A 120 13.57 18.28 -0.66
CA ARG A 120 14.21 17.25 0.16
C ARG A 120 13.25 16.10 0.50
N VAL A 121 12.00 16.40 0.88
CA VAL A 121 10.98 15.36 1.13
C VAL A 121 10.71 14.54 -0.13
N ALA A 122 10.55 15.20 -1.29
CA ALA A 122 10.35 14.53 -2.56
C ALA A 122 11.53 13.62 -2.94
N THR A 123 12.78 14.08 -2.74
CA THR A 123 13.98 13.29 -2.98
C THR A 123 14.07 12.06 -2.08
N ILE A 124 13.76 12.22 -0.78
CA ILE A 124 13.80 11.10 0.18
C ILE A 124 12.74 10.04 -0.20
N GLY A 125 11.50 10.47 -0.49
CA GLY A 125 10.44 9.56 -0.95
C GLY A 125 10.77 8.88 -2.28
N GLY A 126 11.36 9.62 -3.23
CA GLY A 126 11.84 9.09 -4.51
C GLY A 126 12.89 7.98 -4.33
N SER A 127 13.93 8.24 -3.53
CA SER A 127 14.97 7.25 -3.24
C SER A 127 14.42 6.01 -2.52
N ALA A 128 13.45 6.17 -1.64
CA ALA A 128 12.80 5.05 -0.96
C ALA A 128 12.03 4.17 -1.95
N ARG A 129 11.27 4.76 -2.88
CA ARG A 129 10.57 4.04 -3.96
C ARG A 129 11.54 3.26 -4.85
N GLU A 130 12.63 3.89 -5.28
CA GLU A 130 13.66 3.22 -6.09
C GLU A 130 14.26 2.00 -5.38
N LYS A 131 14.52 2.09 -4.07
CA LYS A 131 15.00 0.94 -3.28
C LYS A 131 13.99 -0.20 -3.26
N VAL A 132 12.71 0.11 -3.09
CA VAL A 132 11.64 -0.90 -3.08
C VAL A 132 11.47 -1.53 -4.47
N ASP A 133 11.56 -0.75 -5.54
CA ASP A 133 11.50 -1.26 -6.90
C ASP A 133 12.68 -2.18 -7.21
N ALA A 134 13.90 -1.82 -6.77
CA ALA A 134 15.08 -2.69 -6.90
C ALA A 134 14.91 -4.02 -6.16
N LEU A 135 14.35 -4.00 -4.93
CA LEU A 135 14.02 -5.23 -4.19
C LEU A 135 13.00 -6.09 -4.93
N ARG A 136 11.97 -5.46 -5.53
CA ARG A 136 10.94 -6.18 -6.30
C ARG A 136 11.52 -6.84 -7.54
N VAL A 137 12.39 -6.15 -8.27
CA VAL A 137 13.11 -6.70 -9.43
C VAL A 137 13.95 -7.90 -9.00
N HIS A 138 14.77 -7.74 -7.94
CA HIS A 138 15.63 -8.81 -7.45
C HIS A 138 14.85 -10.08 -7.06
N MET A 139 13.74 -9.91 -6.32
CA MET A 139 12.85 -11.03 -5.96
C MET A 139 12.24 -11.68 -7.21
N SER A 140 11.76 -10.89 -8.17
CA SER A 140 11.12 -11.39 -9.38
C SER A 140 12.08 -12.21 -10.24
N GLU A 141 13.33 -11.76 -10.37
CA GLU A 141 14.39 -12.51 -11.06
C GLU A 141 14.76 -13.81 -10.32
N ALA A 142 14.78 -13.79 -8.99
CA ALA A 142 15.06 -14.97 -8.17
C ALA A 142 13.96 -16.03 -8.31
N VAL A 143 12.71 -15.62 -8.46
CA VAL A 143 11.56 -16.50 -8.73
C VAL A 143 11.61 -17.04 -10.16
N ALA A 144 11.80 -16.15 -11.15
CA ALA A 144 11.79 -16.53 -12.58
C ALA A 144 12.88 -17.55 -12.93
N ARG A 145 14.04 -17.51 -12.27
CA ARG A 145 15.14 -18.46 -12.48
C ARG A 145 14.89 -19.86 -11.92
N ARG A 146 13.94 -20.01 -10.98
CA ARG A 146 13.74 -21.26 -10.21
C ARG A 146 12.48 -22.02 -10.60
N LEU A 147 11.56 -21.38 -11.30
CA LEU A 147 10.24 -21.96 -11.58
C LEU A 147 10.06 -22.24 -13.07
N PRO A 148 9.40 -23.35 -13.43
CA PRO A 148 9.03 -23.60 -14.81
C PRO A 148 7.96 -22.59 -15.28
N PRO A 149 7.88 -22.29 -16.59
CA PRO A 149 6.94 -21.31 -17.14
C PRO A 149 5.46 -21.56 -16.78
N SER A 150 5.06 -22.83 -16.64
CA SER A 150 3.70 -23.22 -16.23
C SER A 150 3.36 -22.75 -14.82
N HIS A 151 4.27 -22.93 -13.86
CA HIS A 151 4.09 -22.46 -12.49
C HIS A 151 4.09 -20.93 -12.45
N ILE A 152 4.97 -20.28 -13.21
CA ILE A 152 4.98 -18.81 -13.31
C ILE A 152 3.62 -18.28 -13.79
N THR A 153 3.06 -18.91 -14.84
CA THR A 153 1.75 -18.51 -15.38
C THR A 153 0.63 -18.69 -14.35
N ALA A 154 0.60 -19.81 -13.64
CA ALA A 154 -0.38 -20.07 -12.58
C ALA A 154 -0.28 -19.05 -11.44
N LEU A 155 0.95 -18.75 -10.99
CA LEU A 155 1.20 -17.77 -9.94
C LEU A 155 0.88 -16.34 -10.37
N ILE A 156 1.09 -15.98 -11.65
CA ILE A 156 0.64 -14.70 -12.21
C ILE A 156 -0.89 -14.61 -12.18
N ALA A 157 -1.60 -15.67 -12.56
CA ALA A 157 -3.06 -15.70 -12.50
C ALA A 157 -3.55 -15.57 -11.05
N ALA A 158 -2.93 -16.28 -10.11
CA ALA A 158 -3.27 -16.17 -8.68
C ALA A 158 -3.01 -14.76 -8.14
N LYS A 159 -1.88 -14.13 -8.52
CA LYS A 159 -1.56 -12.75 -8.13
C LYS A 159 -2.56 -11.75 -8.71
N ARG A 160 -2.98 -11.92 -9.96
CA ARG A 160 -4.03 -11.07 -10.59
C ARG A 160 -5.36 -11.18 -9.85
N ARG A 161 -5.80 -12.40 -9.50
CA ARG A 161 -7.01 -12.59 -8.69
C ARG A 161 -6.93 -11.91 -7.33
N ARG A 162 -5.77 -11.97 -6.66
CA ARG A 162 -5.52 -11.23 -5.41
C ARG A 162 -5.67 -9.72 -5.62
N HIS A 163 -5.05 -9.17 -6.67
CA HIS A 163 -5.15 -7.75 -7.01
C HIS A 163 -6.60 -7.32 -7.28
N GLU A 164 -7.32 -8.07 -8.11
CA GLU A 164 -8.73 -7.82 -8.41
C GLU A 164 -9.60 -7.86 -7.14
N ALA A 165 -9.34 -8.79 -6.23
CA ALA A 165 -10.02 -8.84 -4.93
C ALA A 165 -9.74 -7.60 -4.07
N PHE A 166 -8.51 -7.08 -4.08
CA PHE A 166 -8.15 -5.83 -3.39
C PHE A 166 -8.93 -4.64 -3.98
N VAL A 167 -8.87 -4.47 -5.30
CA VAL A 167 -9.60 -3.40 -6.02
C VAL A 167 -11.09 -3.46 -5.70
N ASN A 168 -11.70 -4.65 -5.79
CA ASN A 168 -13.14 -4.82 -5.53
C ASN A 168 -13.52 -4.58 -4.07
N ALA A 169 -12.64 -4.89 -3.11
CA ALA A 169 -12.87 -4.60 -1.69
C ALA A 169 -12.82 -3.10 -1.42
N LEU A 170 -11.80 -2.43 -1.96
CA LEU A 170 -11.60 -0.98 -1.80
C LEU A 170 -12.69 -0.18 -2.51
N LYS A 171 -13.07 -0.57 -3.73
CA LYS A 171 -14.17 0.06 -4.47
C LYS A 171 -15.47 0.01 -3.67
N ARG A 172 -15.84 -1.14 -3.12
CA ARG A 172 -17.05 -1.29 -2.29
C ARG A 172 -17.01 -0.42 -1.03
N ALA A 173 -15.85 -0.32 -0.38
CA ALA A 173 -15.68 0.56 0.78
C ALA A 173 -15.84 2.04 0.40
N LEU A 174 -15.23 2.47 -0.71
CA LEU A 174 -15.35 3.83 -1.24
C LEU A 174 -16.79 4.16 -1.63
N GLU A 175 -17.46 3.28 -2.38
CA GLU A 175 -18.88 3.45 -2.77
C GLU A 175 -19.78 3.63 -1.54
N SER A 176 -19.54 2.84 -0.48
CA SER A 176 -20.29 2.95 0.77
C SER A 176 -19.98 4.23 1.53
N ALA A 177 -18.70 4.60 1.65
CA ALA A 177 -18.26 5.76 2.43
C ALA A 177 -18.62 7.09 1.75
N LEU A 178 -18.66 7.10 0.42
CA LEU A 178 -18.88 8.29 -0.40
C LEU A 178 -20.30 8.37 -0.98
N ALA A 179 -21.21 7.47 -0.57
CA ALA A 179 -22.59 7.45 -1.06
C ALA A 179 -23.33 8.80 -0.85
N ALA A 180 -22.95 9.56 0.17
CA ALA A 180 -23.51 10.87 0.49
C ALA A 180 -22.77 12.05 -0.16
N GLN A 181 -21.72 11.80 -0.94
CA GLN A 181 -20.84 12.82 -1.54
C GLN A 181 -21.13 12.96 -3.05
N PRO A 182 -22.06 13.85 -3.46
CA PRO A 182 -22.49 13.95 -4.86
C PRO A 182 -21.41 14.48 -5.82
N ALA A 183 -20.32 15.03 -5.28
CA ALA A 183 -19.21 15.56 -6.06
C ALA A 183 -18.25 14.47 -6.58
N VAL A 184 -18.24 13.27 -5.97
CA VAL A 184 -17.35 12.18 -6.37
C VAL A 184 -18.03 11.29 -7.39
N THR A 185 -17.40 11.15 -8.56
CA THR A 185 -17.92 10.33 -9.65
C THR A 185 -17.54 8.84 -9.50
N ALA A 186 -18.31 7.95 -10.13
CA ALA A 186 -17.97 6.53 -10.19
C ALA A 186 -16.59 6.27 -10.85
N ALA A 187 -16.19 7.11 -11.82
CA ALA A 187 -14.89 7.00 -12.46
C ALA A 187 -13.74 7.36 -11.50
N GLU A 188 -13.93 8.36 -10.63
CA GLU A 188 -12.97 8.73 -9.59
C GLU A 188 -12.87 7.65 -8.52
N ILE A 189 -13.99 7.05 -8.13
CA ILE A 189 -14.00 5.89 -7.22
C ILE A 189 -13.19 4.73 -7.81
N ASP A 190 -13.43 4.37 -9.09
CA ASP A 190 -12.70 3.29 -9.75
C ASP A 190 -11.20 3.59 -9.81
N LYS A 191 -10.83 4.79 -10.25
CA LYS A 191 -9.43 5.21 -10.31
C LYS A 191 -8.77 5.14 -8.92
N THR A 192 -9.44 5.69 -7.91
CA THR A 192 -8.95 5.72 -6.53
C THR A 192 -8.79 4.30 -5.98
N ALA A 193 -9.75 3.41 -6.19
CA ALA A 193 -9.67 2.01 -5.77
C ALA A 193 -8.44 1.29 -6.35
N HIS A 194 -8.12 1.52 -7.63
CA HIS A 194 -6.92 0.95 -8.25
C HIS A 194 -5.62 1.50 -7.65
N GLN A 195 -5.54 2.81 -7.41
CA GLN A 195 -4.37 3.43 -6.78
C GLN A 195 -4.17 2.95 -5.34
N LEU A 196 -5.26 2.85 -4.57
CA LEU A 196 -5.24 2.30 -3.22
C LEU A 196 -4.88 0.81 -3.20
N ALA A 197 -5.30 0.02 -4.20
CA ALA A 197 -4.92 -1.39 -4.29
C ALA A 197 -3.41 -1.53 -4.51
N GLN A 198 -2.81 -0.69 -5.36
CA GLN A 198 -1.35 -0.65 -5.56
C GLN A 198 -0.61 -0.25 -4.29
N LEU A 199 -1.14 0.73 -3.54
CA LEU A 199 -0.59 1.11 -2.24
C LEU A 199 -0.67 -0.09 -1.27
N ALA A 200 -1.83 -0.73 -1.16
CA ALA A 200 -2.08 -1.86 -0.29
C ALA A 200 -1.21 -3.08 -0.63
N GLU A 201 -0.92 -3.35 -1.90
CA GLU A 201 0.05 -4.39 -2.28
C GLU A 201 1.43 -4.19 -1.64
N GLY A 202 1.85 -2.95 -1.38
CA GLY A 202 3.08 -2.68 -0.65
C GLY A 202 3.05 -3.14 0.81
N TRP A 203 1.88 -3.42 1.38
CA TRP A 203 1.69 -3.86 2.78
C TRP A 203 1.59 -5.38 2.95
N TYR A 204 1.45 -6.14 1.85
CA TYR A 204 1.20 -7.60 1.81
C TYR A 204 2.16 -8.35 0.89
#